data_AF-A0A6I6A5D3-F1
#
_entry.id   AF-A0A6I6A5D3-F1
#
_cell.length_a   1.000
_cell.length_b   1.000
_cell.length_c   1.000
_cell.angle_alpha   90.00
_cell.angle_beta   90.00
_cell.angle_gamma   90.00
#
_symmetry.space_group_name_H-M   'P 1'
#
loop_
_entity.id
_entity.type
_entity.pdbx_description
1 polymer ?
#
loop_
_entity_poly.entity_id
_entity_poly.type
_entity_poly.pdbx_seq_one_letter_code
_entity_poly.pdbx_strand_id
1 'polypeptide(L)'
;MSERLEEKTNPLMEAVTSDARWELEDELLVQVLGFTLYGYAFGVGRVIFLMDVEDINASVAGQLAALGVGPKYAQGLVEAAFECFMNEEDQSVHSQLVNIGHSHIASEDLSECVESIFKNTETLREHME
;
A
#
# COMPACT_ATOMS: atom_id res chain seq x y z
N MET A 1 19.04 0.99 3.16
CA MET A 1 18.29 0.23 2.12
C MET A 1 16.82 0.64 2.12
N SER A 2 16.21 0.84 3.29
CA SER A 2 14.93 1.55 3.45
C SER A 2 14.86 2.87 2.67
N GLU A 3 15.88 3.73 2.77
CA GLU A 3 15.91 5.02 2.04
C GLU A 3 15.68 4.87 0.52
N ARG A 4 16.19 3.81 -0.13
CA ARG A 4 15.99 3.57 -1.57
C ARG A 4 14.57 3.10 -1.89
N LEU A 5 13.95 2.36 -0.97
CA LEU A 5 12.56 1.95 -1.10
C LEU A 5 11.65 3.16 -0.90
N GLU A 6 11.92 3.98 0.11
CA GLU A 6 11.22 5.24 0.38
C GLU A 6 11.34 6.23 -0.78
N GLU A 7 12.50 6.33 -1.46
CA GLU A 7 12.63 7.10 -2.71
C GLU A 7 11.63 6.67 -3.81
N LYS A 8 11.20 5.40 -3.80
CA LYS A 8 10.21 4.87 -4.73
C LYS A 8 8.78 4.99 -4.22
N THR A 9 8.56 4.78 -2.93
CA THR A 9 7.21 4.76 -2.34
C THR A 9 6.72 6.15 -1.89
N ASN A 10 7.61 7.07 -1.53
CA ASN A 10 7.25 8.43 -1.13
C ASN A 10 6.47 9.19 -2.21
N PRO A 11 6.82 9.13 -3.51
CA PRO A 11 6.01 9.78 -4.55
C PRO A 11 4.56 9.30 -4.59
N LEU A 12 4.30 7.99 -4.38
CA LEU A 12 2.94 7.45 -4.27
C LEU A 12 2.22 8.04 -3.05
N MET A 13 2.89 8.00 -1.90
CA MET A 13 2.35 8.51 -0.63
C MET A 13 2.02 9.99 -0.71
N GLU A 14 2.93 10.80 -1.24
CA GLU A 14 2.74 12.24 -1.43
C GLU A 14 1.60 12.53 -2.40
N ALA A 15 1.52 11.80 -3.51
CA ALA A 15 0.45 11.98 -4.50
C ALA A 15 -0.93 11.65 -3.93
N VAL A 16 -1.06 10.57 -3.16
CA VAL A 16 -2.32 10.20 -2.51
C VAL A 16 -2.67 11.20 -1.42
N THR A 17 -1.75 11.52 -0.52
CA THR A 17 -2.03 12.36 0.66
C THR A 17 -2.18 13.85 0.34
N SER A 18 -1.75 14.28 -0.84
CA SER A 18 -1.98 15.64 -1.36
C SER A 18 -3.25 15.76 -2.21
N ASP A 19 -3.91 14.65 -2.54
CA ASP A 19 -5.17 14.65 -3.29
C ASP A 19 -6.31 15.16 -2.40
N ALA A 20 -7.23 15.95 -2.96
CA ALA A 20 -8.35 16.52 -2.21
C ALA A 20 -9.35 15.47 -1.69
N ARG A 21 -9.30 14.23 -2.22
CA ARG A 21 -10.09 13.08 -1.76
C ARG A 21 -9.50 12.39 -0.53
N TRP A 22 -8.28 12.74 -0.13
CA TRP A 22 -7.63 12.11 1.02
C TRP A 22 -8.21 12.58 2.35
N GLU A 23 -8.64 11.62 3.17
CA GLU A 23 -9.11 11.82 4.53
C GLU A 23 -8.46 10.76 5.43
N LEU A 24 -7.63 11.19 6.39
CA LEU A 24 -6.92 10.26 7.29
C LEU A 24 -7.90 9.52 8.23
N GLU A 25 -9.02 10.16 8.56
CA GLU A 25 -10.08 9.60 9.40
C GLU A 25 -10.92 8.54 8.66
N ASP A 26 -10.82 8.44 7.33
CA ASP A 26 -11.46 7.38 6.56
C ASP A 26 -10.63 6.09 6.66
N GLU A 27 -11.05 5.20 7.57
CA GLU A 27 -10.37 3.93 7.79
C GLU A 27 -10.32 3.05 6.53
N LEU A 28 -11.36 3.06 5.69
CA LEU A 28 -11.38 2.27 4.46
C LEU A 28 -10.33 2.79 3.47
N LEU A 29 -10.22 4.11 3.31
CA LEU A 29 -9.21 4.72 2.45
C LEU A 29 -7.78 4.40 2.95
N VAL A 30 -7.55 4.45 4.27
CA VAL A 30 -6.27 4.08 4.88
C VAL A 30 -5.94 2.61 4.61
N GLN A 31 -6.92 1.70 4.72
CA GLN A 31 -6.72 0.28 4.40
C GLN A 31 -6.39 0.06 2.93
N VAL A 32 -7.15 0.70 2.02
CA VAL A 32 -6.90 0.59 0.58
C VAL A 32 -5.50 1.09 0.21
N LEU A 33 -5.12 2.26 0.74
CA LEU A 33 -3.76 2.77 0.60
C LEU A 33 -2.73 1.76 1.16
N GLY A 34 -2.95 1.24 2.37
CA GLY A 34 -2.00 0.34 3.02
C GLY A 34 -1.74 -0.96 2.24
N PHE A 35 -2.80 -1.64 1.77
CA PHE A 35 -2.65 -2.85 0.96
C PHE A 35 -1.99 -2.56 -0.39
N THR A 36 -2.39 -1.49 -1.08
CA THR A 36 -1.80 -1.13 -2.38
C THR A 36 -0.35 -0.66 -2.26
N LEU A 37 -0.04 0.18 -1.27
CA LEU A 37 1.33 0.60 -0.97
C LEU A 37 2.20 -0.62 -0.66
N TYR A 38 1.71 -1.56 0.15
CA TYR A 38 2.44 -2.76 0.50
C TYR A 38 2.82 -3.57 -0.74
N GLY A 39 1.86 -3.81 -1.65
CA GLY A 39 2.14 -4.55 -2.88
C GLY A 39 3.20 -3.88 -3.76
N TYR A 40 3.11 -2.56 -3.91
CA TYR A 40 4.10 -1.79 -4.67
C TYR A 40 5.49 -1.85 -4.01
N ALA A 41 5.56 -1.58 -2.70
CA ALA A 41 6.79 -1.63 -1.93
C ALA A 41 7.42 -3.02 -1.91
N PHE A 42 6.60 -4.07 -1.79
CA PHE A 42 7.05 -5.46 -1.82
C PHE A 42 7.66 -5.81 -3.17
N GLY A 43 6.98 -5.46 -4.27
CA GLY A 43 7.51 -5.64 -5.62
C GLY A 43 8.85 -4.96 -5.78
N VAL A 44 8.91 -3.64 -5.53
CA VAL A 44 10.13 -2.84 -5.68
C VAL A 44 11.26 -3.37 -4.79
N GLY A 45 10.97 -3.57 -3.51
CA GLY A 45 11.92 -4.05 -2.51
C GLY A 45 12.48 -5.42 -2.85
N ARG A 46 11.62 -6.41 -3.16
CA ARG A 46 12.06 -7.79 -3.41
C ARG A 46 12.67 -7.99 -4.78
N VAL A 47 12.12 -7.40 -5.83
CA VAL A 47 12.53 -7.72 -7.21
C VAL A 47 13.60 -6.74 -7.71
N ILE A 48 13.51 -5.45 -7.36
CA ILE A 48 14.48 -4.44 -7.86
C ILE A 48 15.65 -4.27 -6.89
N PHE A 49 15.39 -4.25 -5.58
CA PHE A 49 16.41 -3.97 -4.57
C PHE A 49 16.88 -5.19 -3.76
N LEU A 50 16.28 -6.36 -3.97
CA LEU A 50 16.60 -7.62 -3.29
C LEU A 50 16.61 -7.50 -1.75
N MET A 51 15.73 -6.66 -1.19
CA MET A 51 15.62 -6.39 0.25
C MET A 51 14.99 -7.55 1.01
N ASP A 52 15.31 -7.71 2.29
CA ASP A 52 14.62 -8.67 3.14
C ASP A 52 13.17 -8.23 3.40
N VAL A 53 12.28 -9.19 3.60
CA VAL A 53 10.84 -8.92 3.79
C VAL A 53 10.61 -8.10 5.05
N GLU A 54 11.36 -8.39 6.12
CA GLU A 54 11.28 -7.67 7.38
C GLU A 54 11.60 -6.18 7.22
N ASP A 55 12.59 -5.84 6.38
CA ASP A 55 12.96 -4.45 6.10
C ASP A 55 11.87 -3.72 5.29
N ILE A 56 11.26 -4.41 4.32
CA ILE A 56 10.15 -3.88 3.53
C ILE A 56 8.96 -3.61 4.46
N ASN A 57 8.60 -4.60 5.28
CA ASN A 57 7.47 -4.50 6.21
C ASN A 57 7.68 -3.34 7.20
N ALA A 58 8.89 -3.22 7.77
CA ALA A 58 9.23 -2.14 8.67
C ALA A 58 9.15 -0.76 7.98
N SER A 59 9.62 -0.66 6.73
CA SER A 59 9.56 0.56 5.93
C SER A 59 8.11 0.99 5.69
N VAL A 60 7.25 0.09 5.22
CA VAL A 60 5.84 0.40 4.93
C VAL A 60 5.08 0.76 6.21
N ALA A 61 5.29 0.01 7.30
CA ALA A 61 4.66 0.32 8.59
C ALA A 61 5.10 1.68 9.13
N GLY A 62 6.39 2.02 8.95
CA GLY A 62 6.94 3.33 9.30
C GLY A 62 6.32 4.47 8.51
N GLN A 63 6.15 4.29 7.19
CA GLN A 63 5.50 5.27 6.32
C GLN A 63 4.04 5.51 6.69
N LEU A 64 3.27 4.44 6.96
CA LEU A 64 1.89 4.55 7.43
C LEU A 64 1.82 5.26 8.79
N ALA A 65 2.70 4.90 9.73
CA ALA A 65 2.76 5.55 11.03
C ALA A 65 3.11 7.04 10.94
N ALA A 66 3.98 7.42 10.00
CA ALA A 66 4.34 8.81 9.75
C ALA A 66 3.17 9.65 9.22
N LEU A 67 2.15 9.04 8.59
CA LEU A 67 0.91 9.70 8.22
C LEU A 67 -0.03 9.98 9.41
N GLY A 68 0.27 9.47 10.60
CA GLY A 68 -0.59 9.56 11.79
C GLY A 68 -1.41 8.30 12.07
N VAL A 69 -1.24 7.23 11.28
CA VAL A 69 -1.83 5.93 11.59
C VAL A 69 -1.19 5.38 12.88
N GLY A 70 -2.01 4.84 13.79
CA GLY A 70 -1.50 4.26 15.03
C GLY A 70 -0.44 3.17 14.76
N PRO A 71 0.75 3.20 15.38
CA PRO A 71 1.85 2.29 15.01
C PRO A 71 1.50 0.79 15.06
N LYS A 72 0.68 0.37 16.04
CA LYS A 72 0.19 -1.01 16.13
C LYS A 72 -0.75 -1.39 14.99
N TYR A 73 -1.59 -0.43 14.56
CA TYR A 73 -2.50 -0.63 13.45
C TYR A 73 -1.73 -0.70 12.13
N ALA A 74 -0.79 0.23 11.91
CA ALA A 74 0.10 0.20 10.75
C ALA A 74 0.86 -1.14 10.64
N GLN A 75 1.39 -1.63 11.76
CA GLN A 75 2.04 -2.93 11.80
C GLN A 75 1.09 -4.08 11.45
N GLY A 76 -0.09 -4.15 12.08
CA GLY A 76 -1.07 -5.21 11.81
C GLY A 76 -1.59 -5.19 10.37
N LEU A 77 -1.74 -3.99 9.78
CA LEU A 77 -2.13 -3.82 8.39
C LEU A 77 -1.08 -4.38 7.42
N VAL A 78 0.20 -4.13 7.70
CA VAL A 78 1.32 -4.68 6.92
C VAL A 78 1.42 -6.20 7.07
N GLU A 79 1.25 -6.72 8.28
CA GLU A 79 1.23 -8.16 8.55
C GLU A 79 0.09 -8.84 7.76
N ALA A 80 -1.12 -8.27 7.78
CA ALA A 80 -2.25 -8.77 7.00
C ALA A 80 -1.99 -8.69 5.48
N ALA A 81 -1.38 -7.60 4.99
CA ALA A 81 -1.04 -7.45 3.58
C ALA A 81 -0.01 -8.49 3.12
N PHE A 82 0.98 -8.79 3.95
CA PHE A 82 1.94 -9.86 3.69
C PHE A 82 1.27 -11.23 3.63
N GLU A 83 0.41 -11.57 4.59
CA GLU A 83 -0.31 -12.85 4.62
C GLU A 83 -1.20 -13.03 3.37
N CYS A 84 -1.94 -11.99 2.99
CA CYS A 84 -2.73 -11.98 1.75
C CYS A 84 -1.85 -12.21 0.51
N PHE A 85 -0.68 -11.58 0.44
CA PHE A 85 0.21 -11.72 -0.71
C PHE A 85 0.84 -13.12 -0.81
N MET A 86 1.19 -13.71 0.33
CA MET A 86 1.85 -15.03 0.37
C MET A 86 0.88 -16.19 0.09
N ASN A 87 -0.42 -15.98 0.28
CA ASN A 87 -1.43 -16.99 0.02
C ASN A 87 -1.96 -16.89 -1.41
N GLU A 88 -1.40 -17.68 -2.33
CA GLU A 88 -1.80 -17.69 -3.75
C GLU A 88 -3.28 -18.09 -3.99
N GLU A 89 -3.90 -18.78 -3.02
CA GLU A 89 -5.32 -19.16 -3.10
C GLU A 89 -6.25 -18.03 -2.59
N ASP A 90 -5.69 -16.96 -2.00
CA ASP A 90 -6.48 -15.84 -1.50
C ASP A 90 -7.01 -14.96 -2.65
N GLN A 91 -8.33 -15.02 -2.85
CA GLN A 91 -9.07 -14.22 -3.81
C GLN A 91 -9.78 -13.02 -3.16
N SER A 92 -9.46 -12.72 -1.90
CA SER A 92 -10.04 -11.60 -1.15
C SER A 92 -9.77 -10.26 -1.83
N VAL A 93 -10.61 -9.28 -1.52
CA VAL A 93 -10.40 -7.88 -1.93
C VAL A 93 -9.01 -7.39 -1.49
N HIS A 94 -8.57 -7.74 -0.28
CA HIS A 94 -7.25 -7.34 0.23
C HIS A 94 -6.11 -7.89 -0.64
N SER A 95 -6.16 -9.16 -1.01
CA SER A 95 -5.20 -9.76 -1.97
C SER A 95 -5.22 -9.03 -3.31
N GLN A 96 -6.39 -8.67 -3.83
CA GLN A 96 -6.50 -7.90 -5.07
C GLN A 96 -5.86 -6.50 -4.95
N LEU A 97 -6.07 -5.79 -3.84
CA LEU A 97 -5.47 -4.47 -3.59
C LEU A 97 -3.95 -4.53 -3.54
N VAL A 98 -3.39 -5.57 -2.90
CA VAL A 98 -1.94 -5.81 -2.91
C VAL A 98 -1.44 -6.09 -4.33
N ASN A 99 -2.14 -6.94 -5.08
CA ASN A 99 -1.76 -7.28 -6.45
C ASN A 99 -1.80 -6.07 -7.40
N ILE A 100 -2.75 -5.15 -7.21
CA ILE A 100 -2.79 -3.87 -7.94
C ILE A 100 -1.49 -3.10 -7.69
N GLY A 101 -1.12 -2.87 -6.44
CA GLY A 101 0.14 -2.19 -6.10
C GLY A 101 1.37 -2.87 -6.70
N HIS A 102 1.43 -4.19 -6.56
CA HIS A 102 2.53 -5.00 -7.09
C HIS A 102 2.66 -4.88 -8.62
N SER A 103 1.54 -4.77 -9.34
CA SER A 103 1.55 -4.62 -10.81
C SER A 103 2.26 -3.33 -11.29
N HIS A 104 2.37 -2.32 -10.44
CA HIS A 104 3.01 -1.05 -10.76
C HIS A 104 4.53 -1.02 -10.50
N ILE A 105 5.15 -2.13 -10.11
CA ILE A 105 6.58 -2.22 -9.77
C ILE A 105 7.53 -1.54 -10.78
N ALA A 106 7.27 -1.70 -12.08
CA ALA A 106 8.11 -1.19 -13.16
C ALA A 106 7.59 0.14 -13.74
N SER A 107 6.55 0.73 -13.15
CA SER A 107 5.94 1.97 -13.65
C SER A 107 6.81 3.18 -13.31
N GLU A 108 7.03 4.04 -14.29
CA GLU A 108 7.65 5.35 -14.10
C GLU A 108 6.61 6.42 -13.71
N ASP A 109 5.35 6.20 -14.06
CA ASP A 109 4.19 7.02 -13.72
C ASP A 109 3.26 6.24 -12.79
N LEU A 110 2.97 6.81 -11.62
CA LEU A 110 2.11 6.20 -10.60
C LEU A 110 0.69 6.76 -10.61
N SER A 111 0.32 7.60 -11.58
CA SER A 111 -1.00 8.23 -11.65
C SER A 111 -2.15 7.20 -11.68
N GLU A 112 -1.97 6.10 -12.42
CA GLU A 112 -2.96 5.00 -12.44
C GLU A 112 -3.07 4.30 -11.08
N CYS A 113 -1.95 4.11 -10.39
CA CYS A 113 -1.94 3.51 -9.05
C CYS A 113 -2.66 4.41 -8.04
N VAL A 114 -2.40 5.72 -8.06
CA VAL A 114 -3.08 6.73 -7.24
C VAL A 114 -4.59 6.71 -7.49
N GLU A 115 -5.01 6.74 -8.76
CA GLU A 115 -6.43 6.73 -9.10
C GLU A 115 -7.11 5.41 -8.68
N SER A 116 -6.40 4.29 -8.77
CA SER A 116 -6.92 3.00 -8.32
C SER A 116 -7.25 2.97 -6.83
N ILE A 117 -6.48 3.67 -5.98
CA ILE A 117 -6.71 3.75 -4.53
C ILE A 117 -8.07 4.41 -4.26
N PHE A 118 -8.31 5.58 -4.85
CA PHE A 118 -9.58 6.28 -4.66
C PHE A 118 -10.76 5.54 -5.28
N LYS A 119 -10.62 5.04 -6.51
CA LYS A 119 -11.70 4.30 -7.18
C LYS A 119 -12.09 3.03 -6.45
N ASN A 120 -11.11 2.27 -5.93
CA ASN A 120 -11.39 1.05 -5.17
C ASN A 120 -12.01 1.39 -3.82
N THR A 121 -11.60 2.48 -3.18
CA THR A 121 -12.24 2.95 -1.94
C THR A 121 -13.72 3.24 -2.16
N GLU A 122 -14.08 4.02 -3.18
CA GLU A 122 -15.48 4.30 -3.51
C GLU A 122 -16.24 3.02 -3.84
N THR A 123 -15.66 2.16 -4.70
CA THR A 123 -16.29 0.91 -5.12
C THR A 123 -16.58 0.01 -3.92
N LEU A 124 -15.63 -0.12 -2.99
CA LEU A 124 -15.81 -0.93 -1.78
C LEU A 124 -16.85 -0.32 -0.85
N ARG A 125 -16.86 1.01 -0.71
CA ARG A 125 -17.87 1.71 0.08
C ARG A 125 -19.29 1.43 -0.44
N GLU A 126 -19.50 1.50 -1.75
CA GLU A 126 -20.79 1.20 -2.39
C GLU A 126 -21.26 -0.25 -2.16
N HIS A 127 -20.34 -1.20 -1.97
CA HIS A 127 -20.69 -2.60 -1.73
C HIS A 127 -20.88 -2.95 -0.25
N MET A 128 -20.56 -2.02 0.65
CA MET A 128 -20.76 -2.16 2.10
C MET A 128 -22.09 -1.55 2.58
N GLU A 129 -22.71 -0.67 1.78
CA GLU A 129 -24.04 -0.08 1.99
C GLU A 129 -25.17 -0.97 1.46
#